data_AF-A0A2N0RM00-F1
#
_entry.id   AF-A0A2N0RM00-F1
#
_cell.length_a   1.000
_cell.length_b   1.000
_cell.length_c   1.000
_cell.angle_alpha   90.00
_cell.angle_beta   90.00
_cell.angle_gamma   90.00
#
_symmetry.space_group_name_H-M   'P 1'
#
loop_
_entity.id
_entity.type
_entity.pdbx_description
1 polymer ?
#
loop_
_entity_poly.entity_id
_entity_poly.type
_entity_poly.pdbx_seq_one_letter_code
_entity_poly.pdbx_strand_id
1 'polypeptide(L)'
;MKCWDAKAENRPSAKELYQILAKWHEEYMKFNGEIYSQMSEYEKIREKKFKNRSNENKSESIKTHPQAIYTSRLLSFKNLPEPVNSSDLSSFQVNSDDVPSVSTNLISECFDCKI
;
A
#
# COMPACT_ATOMS: atom_id res chain seq x y z
N MET A 1 -3.37 11.71 3.31
CA MET A 1 -3.33 10.94 4.59
C MET A 1 -2.25 11.54 5.49
N LYS A 2 -2.54 11.86 6.77
CA LYS A 2 -1.58 12.56 7.66
C LYS A 2 -0.32 11.75 8.00
N CYS A 3 -0.43 10.42 8.04
CA CYS A 3 0.72 9.53 8.30
C CYS A 3 1.79 9.56 7.20
N TRP A 4 1.43 10.02 6.00
CA TRP A 4 2.33 10.11 4.84
C TRP A 4 2.73 11.55 4.52
N ASP A 5 2.56 12.48 5.47
CA ASP A 5 3.00 13.84 5.23
C ASP A 5 4.54 13.88 5.08
N ALA A 6 5.00 14.61 4.07
CA ALA A 6 6.41 14.80 3.78
C ALA A 6 7.14 15.42 4.98
N LYS A 7 6.48 16.33 5.71
CA LYS A 7 7.00 16.96 6.91
C LYS A 7 6.72 16.09 8.12
N ALA A 8 7.76 15.78 8.88
CA ALA A 8 7.64 14.91 10.05
C ALA A 8 6.74 15.52 11.14
N GLU A 9 6.77 16.85 11.30
CA GLU A 9 5.95 17.59 12.25
C GLU A 9 4.45 17.52 11.98
N ASN A 10 4.04 17.20 10.74
CA ASN A 10 2.65 17.04 10.36
C ASN A 10 2.13 15.60 10.56
N ARG A 11 3.04 14.65 10.81
CA ARG A 11 2.67 13.25 11.03
C ARG A 11 2.12 13.09 12.45
N PRO A 12 1.06 12.28 12.62
CA PRO A 12 0.59 11.96 13.96
C PRO A 12 1.67 11.18 14.72
N SER A 13 1.79 11.47 16.00
CA SER A 13 2.61 10.67 16.92
C SER A 13 2.04 9.26 17.06
N ALA A 14 2.87 8.32 17.54
CA ALA A 14 2.43 6.96 17.85
C ALA A 14 1.25 6.94 18.84
N LYS A 15 1.22 7.87 19.81
CA LYS A 15 0.15 8.00 20.79
C LYS A 15 -1.17 8.43 20.13
N GLU A 16 -1.13 9.41 19.24
CA GLU A 16 -2.33 9.86 18.51
C GLU A 16 -2.86 8.78 17.58
N LEU A 17 -1.97 8.08 16.86
CA LEU A 17 -2.34 6.93 16.03
C LEU A 17 -3.04 5.84 16.86
N TYR A 18 -2.49 5.50 18.02
CA TYR A 18 -3.09 4.51 18.92
C TYR A 18 -4.52 4.91 19.33
N GLN A 19 -4.74 6.18 19.68
CA GLN A 19 -6.07 6.67 20.06
C GLN A 19 -7.07 6.62 18.90
N ILE A 20 -6.64 6.93 17.68
CA ILE A 20 -7.49 6.82 16.48
C ILE A 20 -7.86 5.36 16.23
N LEU A 21 -6.88 4.46 16.24
CA LEU A 21 -7.09 3.03 16.03
C LEU A 21 -7.99 2.41 17.10
N ALA A 22 -7.85 2.82 18.37
CA ALA A 22 -8.71 2.35 19.45
C ALA A 22 -10.18 2.74 19.22
N LYS A 23 -10.45 3.97 18.77
CA LYS A 23 -11.82 4.41 18.44
C LYS A 23 -12.41 3.61 17.27
N TRP A 24 -11.62 3.39 16.22
CA TRP A 24 -12.06 2.55 15.09
C TRP A 24 -12.34 1.11 15.51
N HIS A 25 -11.54 0.55 16.41
CA HIS A 25 -11.78 -0.77 16.96
C HIS A 25 -13.10 -0.81 17.76
N GLU A 26 -13.38 0.18 18.60
CA GLU A 26 -14.67 0.28 19.30
C GLU A 26 -15.86 0.40 18.33
N GLU A 27 -15.71 1.16 17.25
CA GLU A 27 -16.73 1.27 16.20
C GLU A 27 -16.92 -0.04 15.42
N TYR A 28 -15.84 -0.75 15.12
CA TYR A 28 -15.88 -2.07 14.49
C TYR A 28 -16.61 -3.11 15.36
N MET A 29 -16.43 -3.06 16.68
CA MET A 29 -17.13 -3.94 17.63
C MET A 29 -18.64 -3.69 17.66
N LYS A 30 -19.13 -2.57 17.10
CA LYS A 30 -20.55 -2.37 16.83
C LYS A 30 -20.88 -3.10 15.53
N PHE A 31 -21.41 -4.32 15.62
CA PHE A 31 -21.73 -5.21 14.49
C PHE A 31 -22.70 -4.62 13.43
N ASN A 32 -23.29 -3.45 13.69
CA ASN A 32 -24.13 -2.69 12.74
C ASN A 32 -23.48 -1.35 12.31
N GLY A 33 -22.21 -1.13 12.64
CA GLY A 33 -21.45 0.05 12.28
C GLY A 33 -20.99 0.05 10.83
N GLU A 34 -20.70 1.24 10.32
CA GLU A 34 -20.19 1.43 8.96
C GLU A 34 -18.85 0.71 8.75
N ILE A 35 -17.91 0.82 9.70
CA ILE A 35 -16.60 0.16 9.64
C ILE A 35 -16.75 -1.36 9.55
N TYR A 36 -17.62 -1.96 10.38
CA TYR A 36 -17.90 -3.39 10.34
C TYR A 36 -18.46 -3.80 8.97
N SER A 37 -19.41 -3.04 8.45
CA SER A 37 -20.06 -3.30 7.16
C SER A 37 -19.06 -3.25 6.01
N GLN A 38 -18.21 -2.21 5.97
CA GLN A 38 -17.14 -2.07 4.97
C GLN A 38 -16.11 -3.23 5.07
N MET A 39 -15.72 -3.63 6.28
CA MET A 39 -14.79 -4.74 6.49
C MET A 39 -15.37 -6.07 5.99
N SER A 40 -16.63 -6.35 6.29
CA SER A 40 -17.34 -7.54 5.81
C SER A 40 -17.41 -7.58 4.27
N GLU A 41 -17.70 -6.46 3.61
CA GLU A 41 -17.68 -6.40 2.14
C GLU A 41 -16.28 -6.62 1.57
N TYR A 42 -15.26 -6.03 2.17
CA TYR A 42 -13.86 -6.27 1.79
C TYR A 42 -13.48 -7.75 1.91
N GLU A 43 -13.86 -8.42 3.00
CA GLU A 43 -13.58 -9.85 3.20
C GLU A 43 -14.21 -10.71 2.10
N LYS A 44 -15.46 -10.41 1.70
CA LYS A 44 -16.11 -11.11 0.57
C LYS A 44 -15.35 -10.94 -0.73
N ILE A 45 -14.87 -9.72 -1.03
CA ILE A 45 -14.06 -9.45 -2.23
C ILE A 45 -12.73 -10.19 -2.17
N ARG A 46 -12.06 -10.13 -1.00
CA ARG A 46 -10.79 -10.79 -0.74
C ARG A 46 -10.91 -12.29 -0.99
N GLU A 47 -11.90 -12.95 -0.38
CA GLU A 47 -12.12 -14.39 -0.57
C GLU A 47 -12.34 -14.77 -2.03
N LYS A 48 -13.18 -14.03 -2.77
CA LYS A 48 -13.41 -14.25 -4.20
C LYS A 48 -12.09 -14.16 -4.99
N LYS A 49 -11.28 -13.14 -4.71
CA LYS A 49 -9.97 -12.96 -5.35
C LYS A 49 -9.02 -14.13 -5.05
N PHE A 50 -8.97 -14.61 -3.82
CA PHE A 50 -8.10 -15.74 -3.44
C PHE A 50 -8.56 -17.07 -4.03
N LYS A 51 -9.88 -17.34 -4.05
CA LYS A 51 -10.45 -18.53 -4.71
C LYS A 51 -10.14 -18.57 -6.21
N ASN A 52 -10.16 -17.42 -6.87
CA ASN A 52 -9.81 -17.34 -8.29
C ASN A 52 -8.30 -17.52 -8.54
N ARG A 53 -7.45 -17.14 -7.58
CA ARG A 53 -5.98 -17.21 -7.71
C ARG A 53 -5.40 -18.61 -7.47
N SER A 54 -6.12 -19.51 -6.78
CA SER A 54 -5.61 -20.85 -6.47
C SER A 54 -5.47 -21.78 -7.68
N ASN A 55 -6.03 -21.42 -8.84
CA ASN A 55 -5.90 -22.20 -10.07
C ASN A 55 -4.61 -21.91 -10.88
N GLU A 56 -3.83 -20.87 -10.56
CA GLU A 56 -2.68 -20.45 -11.40
C GLU A 56 -1.30 -20.56 -10.76
N ASN A 57 -1.17 -20.80 -9.46
CA ASN A 57 0.14 -20.67 -8.81
C ASN A 57 0.91 -21.99 -8.71
N LYS A 58 1.51 -22.42 -9.83
CA LYS A 58 2.85 -23.04 -9.75
C LYS A 58 3.75 -21.97 -9.13
N SER A 59 4.50 -22.33 -8.09
CA SER A 59 5.45 -21.45 -7.43
C SER A 59 6.40 -20.81 -8.47
N GLU A 60 6.14 -19.58 -8.88
CA GLU A 60 7.12 -18.80 -9.62
C GLU A 60 8.29 -18.58 -8.67
N SER A 61 9.44 -19.15 -9.03
CA SER A 61 10.68 -18.87 -8.33
C SER A 61 10.92 -17.37 -8.38
N ILE A 62 11.23 -16.77 -7.22
CA ILE A 62 11.53 -15.35 -7.13
C ILE A 62 12.72 -15.06 -8.03
N LYS A 63 12.48 -14.37 -9.16
CA LYS A 63 13.53 -13.94 -10.07
C LYS A 63 14.19 -12.70 -9.50
N THR A 64 15.40 -12.84 -8.99
CA THR A 64 16.23 -11.70 -8.59
C THR A 64 16.95 -11.14 -9.81
N HIS A 65 16.99 -9.81 -9.94
CA HIS A 65 17.80 -9.19 -10.98
C HIS A 65 19.29 -9.40 -10.66
N PRO A 66 20.16 -9.77 -11.61
CA PRO A 66 21.57 -10.09 -11.33
C PRO A 66 22.38 -8.92 -10.74
N GLN A 67 21.91 -7.68 -10.93
CA GLN A 67 22.53 -6.48 -10.34
C GLN A 67 21.87 -6.01 -9.04
N ALA A 68 20.80 -6.66 -8.59
CA ALA A 68 20.13 -6.27 -7.35
C ALA A 68 20.98 -6.69 -6.14
N ILE A 69 21.13 -5.77 -5.19
CA ILE A 69 21.79 -6.05 -3.93
C ILE A 69 20.74 -6.00 -2.82
N TYR A 70 20.54 -7.13 -2.15
CA TYR A 70 19.57 -7.31 -1.07
C TYR A 70 20.22 -7.25 0.33
N THR A 71 21.44 -6.75 0.43
CA THR A 71 22.14 -6.55 1.70
C THR A 71 22.07 -5.09 2.14
N SER A 72 22.11 -4.85 3.45
CA SER A 72 22.15 -3.50 4.02
C SER A 72 23.37 -2.73 3.52
N ARG A 73 23.19 -1.47 3.14
CA ARG A 73 24.26 -0.55 2.74
C ARG A 73 24.00 0.83 3.31
N LEU A 74 25.06 1.57 3.60
CA LEU A 74 24.95 2.97 4.02
C LEU A 74 24.47 3.81 2.83
N LEU A 75 23.35 4.52 3.02
CA LEU A 75 22.83 5.47 2.04
C LEU A 75 23.46 6.84 2.26
N SER A 76 23.82 7.52 1.17
CA SER A 76 24.32 8.89 1.19
C SER A 76 23.19 9.86 0.88
N PHE A 77 22.89 10.77 1.81
CA PHE A 77 21.76 11.70 1.71
C PHE A 77 22.16 13.14 1.32
N LYS A 78 23.43 13.37 0.97
CA LYS A 78 23.98 14.74 0.84
C LYS A 78 23.30 15.62 -0.22
N ASN A 79 22.65 15.03 -1.22
CA ASN A 79 22.06 15.74 -2.37
C ASN A 79 20.62 15.29 -2.67
N LEU A 80 19.86 14.86 -1.67
CA LEU A 80 18.45 14.55 -1.89
C LEU A 80 17.59 15.82 -1.93
N PRO A 81 16.57 15.88 -2.80
CA PRO A 81 15.59 16.96 -2.76
C PRO A 81 14.78 16.91 -1.46
N GLU A 82 14.16 18.03 -1.10
CA GLU A 82 13.22 18.04 0.01
C GLU A 82 12.03 17.11 -0.30
N PRO A 83 11.56 16.33 0.70
CA PRO A 83 10.38 15.52 0.52
C PRO A 83 9.18 16.44 0.26
N VAL A 84 8.39 16.11 -0.76
CA VAL A 84 7.17 16.83 -1.11
C VAL A 84 5.99 15.88 -1.05
N ASN A 85 4.85 16.38 -0.59
CA ASN A 85 3.61 15.63 -0.65
C ASN A 85 3.22 15.40 -2.11
N SER A 86 2.73 14.19 -2.44
CA SER A 86 2.13 13.97 -3.76
C SER A 86 0.94 14.91 -3.93
N SER A 87 0.87 15.67 -5.02
CA SER A 87 -0.38 16.31 -5.43
C SER A 87 -1.47 15.26 -5.58
N ASP A 88 -2.71 15.57 -5.17
CA ASP A 88 -3.85 14.65 -5.19
C ASP A 88 -3.84 13.77 -6.45
N LEU A 89 -3.89 12.46 -6.24
CA LEU A 89 -3.81 11.39 -7.24
C LEU A 89 -5.02 11.35 -8.21
N SER A 90 -5.70 12.48 -8.42
CA SER A 90 -6.88 12.63 -9.27
C SER A 90 -6.63 12.27 -10.75
N SER A 91 -5.38 12.10 -11.18
CA SER A 91 -5.03 11.82 -12.58
C SER A 91 -4.88 10.33 -12.93
N PHE A 92 -4.99 9.40 -11.97
CA PHE A 92 -4.95 7.97 -12.32
C PHE A 92 -6.34 7.46 -12.72
N GLN A 93 -6.83 7.91 -13.87
CA GLN A 93 -7.90 7.21 -14.59
C GLN A 93 -7.27 5.99 -15.27
N VAL A 94 -7.30 4.85 -14.60
CA VAL A 94 -7.05 3.57 -15.28
C VAL A 94 -8.32 3.24 -16.05
N ASN A 95 -8.41 3.72 -17.29
CA ASN A 95 -9.39 3.20 -18.24
C ASN A 95 -8.96 1.77 -18.57
N SER A 96 -9.59 0.82 -17.90
CA SER A 96 -9.37 -0.61 -18.09
C SER A 96 -10.18 -1.09 -19.28
N ASP A 97 -9.85 -0.63 -20.48
CA ASP A 97 -10.31 -1.22 -21.75
C ASP A 97 -9.40 -0.71 -22.84
N ASP A 98 -8.23 -1.35 -22.99
CA ASP A 98 -7.55 -1.61 -24.26
C ASP A 98 -6.13 -2.12 -23.99
N VAL A 99 -5.89 -3.40 -24.30
CA VAL A 99 -4.54 -3.96 -24.39
C VAL A 99 -3.95 -3.51 -25.72
N PRO A 100 -2.86 -2.74 -25.70
CA PRO A 100 -1.66 -3.24 -26.34
C PRO A 100 -0.41 -3.07 -25.46
N SER A 101 0.40 -4.12 -25.44
CA SER A 101 1.79 -4.19 -25.02
C SER A 101 2.55 -2.85 -25.13
N VAL A 102 2.76 -2.17 -23.99
CA VAL A 102 3.87 -1.22 -23.83
C VAL A 102 4.57 -1.54 -22.51
N SER A 103 5.79 -2.05 -22.64
CA SER A 103 6.79 -2.08 -21.58
C SER A 103 7.00 -0.66 -21.05
N THR A 104 6.34 -0.31 -19.95
CA THR A 104 6.68 0.85 -19.16
C THR A 104 6.94 0.40 -17.73
N ASN A 105 8.14 0.72 -17.25
CA ASN A 105 8.58 0.48 -15.89
C ASN A 105 7.59 1.16 -14.93
N LEU A 106 6.66 0.37 -14.37
CA LEU A 106 5.97 0.73 -13.15
C LEU A 106 7.02 0.72 -12.04
N ILE A 107 7.67 1.86 -11.80
CA ILE A 107 8.36 2.09 -10.54
C ILE A 107 7.27 2.27 -9.48
N SER A 108 6.77 1.14 -9.01
CA SER A 108 5.98 1.06 -7.79
C SER A 108 6.95 1.28 -6.63
N GLU A 109 7.15 2.53 -6.22
CA GLU A 109 7.79 2.86 -4.94
C GLU A 109 6.82 2.54 -3.78
N CYS A 110 6.53 1.26 -3.58
CA CYS A 110 5.90 0.78 -2.35
C CYS A 110 6.23 -0.71 -2.20
N PHE A 111 7.42 -0.98 -1.67
CA PHE A 111 7.80 -2.31 -1.20
C PHE A 111 8.49 -2.21 0.16
N ASP A 112 7.81 -1.66 1.15
CA ASP A 112 8.21 -1.81 2.56
C ASP A 112 6.97 -1.97 3.46
N CYS A 113 6.25 -3.06 3.26
CA CYS A 113 5.39 -3.68 4.27
C CYS A 113 5.28 -5.17 3.95
N LYS A 114 6.20 -5.98 4.48
CA LYS A 114 5.98 -7.42 4.60
C LYS A 114 5.35 -7.68 5.98
N ILE A 115 4.14 -8.24 5.97
CA ILE A 115 3.58 -8.99 7.10
C ILE A 115 4.25 -10.36 7.12
#